data_AF-A0A7X1ARU1-F1
#
_entry.id   AF-A0A7X1ARU1-F1
#
_cell.length_a   1.000
_cell.length_b   1.000
_cell.length_c   1.000
_cell.angle_alpha   90.00
_cell.angle_beta   90.00
_cell.angle_gamma   90.00
#
_symmetry.space_group_name_H-M   'P 1'
#
loop_
_entity.id
_entity.type
_entity.pdbx_description
1 polymer ?
#
loop_
_entity_poly.entity_id
_entity_poly.type
_entity_poly.pdbx_seq_one_letter_code
_entity_poly.pdbx_strand_id
1 'polypeptide(L)'
;MTGPVGRPAGDHRSADRIFEQSPVLKQFLDSRDHYDVGDELKMQVGDWSTANADPDARANAAYDLDKVLRFIDNLDDRPLNGSHSRNGKIDGFFNDGYNILTHSEASVLKAFSQKGYEVLRHLPT
;
A
#
# COMPACT_ATOMS: atom_id res chain seq x y z
N MET A 1 1.41 13.41 -12.96
CA MET A 1 0.72 12.31 -13.64
C MET A 1 0.23 11.36 -12.56
N THR A 2 -1.07 11.31 -12.33
CA THR A 2 -1.75 10.48 -11.33
C THR A 2 -1.81 9.03 -11.81
N GLY A 3 -1.64 8.05 -10.92
CA GLY A 3 -1.90 6.64 -11.23
C GLY A 3 -3.39 6.39 -11.50
N PRO A 4 -3.80 5.15 -11.83
CA PRO A 4 -5.21 4.79 -11.80
C PRO A 4 -5.76 5.06 -10.38
N VAL A 5 -6.90 5.74 -10.33
CA VAL A 5 -7.58 6.12 -9.08
C VAL A 5 -8.96 5.47 -9.05
N GLY A 6 -9.25 4.79 -7.95
CA GLY A 6 -10.55 4.21 -7.63
C GLY A 6 -10.80 2.82 -8.21
N ARG A 7 -11.89 2.22 -7.71
CA ARG A 7 -12.37 0.92 -8.18
C ARG A 7 -12.81 0.99 -9.65
N PRO A 8 -12.59 -0.07 -10.45
CA PRO A 8 -13.05 -0.10 -11.84
C PRO A 8 -14.58 -0.08 -11.91
N ALA A 9 -15.12 0.34 -13.05
CA ALA A 9 -16.56 0.34 -13.27
C ALA A 9 -17.18 -1.05 -13.01
N GLY A 10 -18.26 -1.08 -12.21
CA GLY A 10 -18.94 -2.32 -11.80
C GLY A 10 -18.40 -2.97 -10.53
N ASP A 11 -17.28 -2.48 -9.96
CA ASP A 11 -16.81 -2.93 -8.65
C ASP A 11 -17.48 -2.15 -7.52
N HIS A 12 -18.47 -2.80 -6.90
CA HIS A 12 -19.28 -2.26 -5.80
C HIS A 12 -18.84 -2.79 -4.42
N ARG A 13 -17.62 -3.35 -4.31
CA ARG A 13 -17.13 -3.83 -3.01
C ARG A 13 -16.92 -2.66 -2.05
N SER A 14 -17.28 -2.87 -0.79
CA SER A 14 -16.96 -1.94 0.30
C SER A 14 -15.46 -2.01 0.66
N ALA A 15 -14.98 -1.02 1.40
CA ALA A 15 -13.61 -0.99 1.90
C ALA A 15 -13.30 -2.23 2.75
N ASP A 16 -14.21 -2.60 3.65
CA ASP A 16 -14.07 -3.77 4.51
C ASP A 16 -13.98 -5.06 3.68
N ARG A 17 -14.76 -5.17 2.60
CA ARG A 17 -14.67 -6.33 1.71
C ARG A 17 -13.36 -6.38 0.93
N ILE A 18 -12.80 -5.22 0.57
CA ILE A 18 -11.48 -5.14 -0.06
C ILE A 18 -10.39 -5.59 0.93
N PHE A 19 -10.45 -5.14 2.18
CA PHE A 19 -9.52 -5.55 3.23
C PHE A 19 -9.54 -7.07 3.45
N GLU A 20 -10.72 -7.68 3.55
CA GLU A 20 -10.85 -9.14 3.72
C GLU A 20 -10.27 -9.97 2.56
N GLN A 21 -10.30 -9.43 1.34
CA GLN A 21 -9.88 -10.13 0.13
C GLN A 21 -8.41 -9.89 -0.25
N SER A 22 -7.69 -9.10 0.53
CA SER A 22 -6.29 -8.77 0.29
C SER A 22 -5.43 -9.14 1.49
N PRO A 23 -4.68 -10.26 1.42
CA PRO A 23 -3.78 -10.66 2.49
C PRO A 23 -2.75 -9.58 2.85
N VAL A 24 -2.13 -8.94 1.85
CA VAL A 24 -1.11 -7.89 2.06
C VAL A 24 -1.69 -6.63 2.67
N LEU A 25 -2.85 -6.17 2.20
CA LEU A 25 -3.50 -5.00 2.79
C LEU A 25 -3.97 -5.29 4.21
N LYS A 26 -4.54 -6.48 4.44
CA LYS A 26 -4.94 -6.89 5.78
C LYS A 26 -3.75 -6.94 6.73
N GLN A 27 -2.65 -7.60 6.34
CA GLN A 27 -1.44 -7.66 7.15
C GLN A 27 -0.89 -6.25 7.45
N PHE A 28 -0.83 -5.38 6.46
CA PHE A 28 -0.34 -4.02 6.62
C PHE A 28 -1.18 -3.20 7.62
N LEU A 29 -2.52 -3.31 7.55
CA LEU A 29 -3.43 -2.60 8.45
C LEU A 29 -3.54 -3.24 9.85
N ASP A 30 -3.44 -4.57 9.95
CA ASP A 30 -3.44 -5.29 11.24
C ASP A 30 -2.10 -5.09 11.99
N SER A 31 -1.01 -4.78 11.27
CA SER A 31 0.30 -4.44 11.82
C SER A 31 0.41 -2.96 12.21
N ARG A 32 1.55 -2.56 12.77
CA ARG A 32 1.89 -1.14 13.03
C ARG A 32 2.67 -0.49 11.88
N ASP A 33 2.86 -1.20 10.77
CA ASP A 33 3.71 -0.75 9.65
C ASP A 33 3.19 0.54 9.00
N HIS A 34 1.88 0.78 9.10
CA HIS A 34 1.24 1.98 8.59
C HIS A 34 1.42 3.23 9.47
N TYR A 35 2.03 3.15 10.66
CA TYR A 35 2.07 4.27 11.60
C TYR A 35 2.92 5.44 11.09
N ASP A 36 4.10 5.16 10.52
CA ASP A 36 5.01 6.22 10.02
C ASP A 36 4.63 6.73 8.61
N VAL A 37 3.91 5.92 7.84
CA VAL A 37 3.62 6.21 6.42
C VAL A 37 2.15 6.50 6.14
N GLY A 38 1.26 6.23 7.10
CA GLY A 38 -0.19 6.19 6.88
C GLY A 38 -0.77 7.53 6.42
N ASP A 39 -0.45 8.62 7.10
CA ASP A 39 -0.98 9.94 6.73
C ASP A 39 -0.49 10.38 5.34
N GLU A 40 0.77 10.12 5.02
CA GLU A 40 1.35 10.39 3.70
C GLU A 40 0.71 9.53 2.61
N LEU A 41 0.50 8.24 2.88
CA LEU A 41 -0.20 7.34 1.97
C LEU A 41 -1.64 7.83 1.71
N LYS A 42 -2.36 8.34 2.72
CA LYS A 42 -3.71 8.91 2.54
C LYS A 42 -3.72 10.11 1.59
N MET A 43 -2.64 10.90 1.56
CA MET A 43 -2.52 11.98 0.59
C MET A 43 -2.39 11.47 -0.86
N GLN A 44 -1.87 10.26 -1.07
CA GLN A 44 -1.65 9.68 -2.40
C GLN A 44 -2.87 8.91 -2.90
N VAL A 45 -3.48 8.08 -2.05
CA VAL A 45 -4.55 7.15 -2.45
C VAL A 45 -5.92 7.50 -1.86
N GLY A 46 -6.01 8.54 -1.02
CA GLY A 46 -7.22 8.90 -0.28
C GLY A 46 -7.32 8.22 1.09
N ASP A 47 -8.29 8.64 1.91
CA ASP A 47 -8.47 8.10 3.26
C ASP A 47 -9.29 6.81 3.27
N TRP A 48 -8.64 5.66 3.47
CA TRP A 48 -9.26 4.33 3.61
C TRP A 48 -9.74 4.01 5.03
N SER A 49 -9.43 4.87 6.01
CA SER A 49 -9.76 4.64 7.41
C SER A 49 -11.25 4.82 7.70
N THR A 50 -11.68 4.36 8.87
CA THR A 50 -13.06 4.55 9.35
C THR A 50 -13.40 6.02 9.66
N ALA A 51 -12.41 6.92 9.66
CA ALA A 51 -12.64 8.36 9.78
C ALA A 51 -13.27 8.96 8.52
N ASN A 52 -13.11 8.32 7.36
CA ASN A 52 -13.75 8.73 6.12
C ASN A 52 -15.23 8.28 6.10
N ALA A 53 -16.14 9.23 6.26
CA ALA A 53 -17.58 9.00 6.29
C ALA A 53 -18.21 8.73 4.91
N ASP A 54 -17.50 9.01 3.81
CA ASP A 54 -17.95 8.67 2.46
C ASP A 54 -17.56 7.21 2.14
N PRO A 55 -18.54 6.28 2.07
CA PRO A 55 -18.25 4.87 1.89
C PRO A 55 -17.63 4.57 0.51
N ASP A 56 -17.99 5.32 -0.53
CA ASP A 56 -17.47 5.10 -1.87
C ASP A 56 -16.04 5.62 -1.99
N ALA A 57 -15.77 6.81 -1.45
CA ALA A 57 -14.43 7.37 -1.38
C ALA A 57 -13.50 6.50 -0.53
N ARG A 58 -13.96 6.04 0.65
CA ARG A 58 -13.20 5.13 1.52
C ARG A 58 -12.86 3.83 0.79
N ALA A 59 -13.82 3.25 0.06
CA ALA A 59 -13.60 2.00 -0.65
C ALA A 59 -12.75 2.19 -1.93
N ASN A 60 -12.74 3.37 -2.54
CA ASN A 60 -11.81 3.71 -3.62
C ASN A 60 -10.38 3.81 -3.08
N ALA A 61 -10.21 4.49 -1.94
CA ALA A 61 -8.91 4.58 -1.28
C ALA A 61 -8.37 3.21 -0.84
N ALA A 62 -9.22 2.34 -0.30
CA ALA A 62 -8.85 0.98 0.06
C ALA A 62 -8.39 0.17 -1.17
N TYR A 63 -9.07 0.33 -2.32
CA TYR A 63 -8.70 -0.32 -3.57
C TYR A 63 -7.35 0.18 -4.09
N ASP A 64 -7.12 1.49 -4.09
CA ASP A 64 -5.88 2.08 -4.56
C ASP A 64 -4.70 1.67 -3.67
N LEU A 65 -4.89 1.66 -2.35
CA LEU A 65 -3.89 1.14 -1.42
C LEU A 65 -3.60 -0.34 -1.68
N ASP A 66 -4.63 -1.18 -1.86
CA ASP A 66 -4.47 -2.61 -2.21
C ASP A 66 -3.60 -2.78 -3.46
N LYS A 67 -3.86 -1.98 -4.50
CA LYS A 67 -3.09 -2.03 -5.75
C LYS A 67 -1.62 -1.67 -5.55
N VAL A 68 -1.34 -0.62 -4.77
CA VAL A 68 0.02 -0.20 -4.47
C VAL A 68 0.75 -1.28 -3.67
N LEU A 69 0.13 -1.80 -2.61
CA LEU A 69 0.75 -2.82 -1.76
C LEU A 69 1.04 -4.11 -2.54
N ARG A 70 0.07 -4.61 -3.32
CA ARG A 70 0.28 -5.79 -4.18
C ARG A 70 1.32 -5.55 -5.26
N PHE A 71 1.42 -4.34 -5.81
CA PHE A 71 2.46 -4.03 -6.77
C PHE A 71 3.85 -4.14 -6.11
N ILE A 72 3.99 -3.59 -4.90
CA ILE A 72 5.25 -3.60 -4.15
C ILE A 72 5.63 -5.01 -3.69
N ASP A 73 4.70 -5.78 -3.11
CA ASP A 73 4.89 -7.20 -2.74
C ASP A 73 5.22 -8.07 -3.97
N ASN A 74 4.87 -7.65 -5.19
CA ASN A 74 5.20 -8.38 -6.41
C ASN A 74 6.51 -7.95 -7.07
N LEU A 75 7.25 -6.99 -6.51
CA LEU A 75 8.53 -6.56 -7.08
C LEU A 75 9.50 -7.74 -7.14
N ASP A 76 10.43 -7.68 -8.10
CA ASP A 76 11.59 -8.57 -8.10
C ASP A 76 12.40 -8.31 -6.83
N ASP A 77 12.51 -9.31 -5.97
CA ASP A 77 13.14 -9.22 -4.66
C ASP A 77 14.67 -9.45 -4.73
N ARG A 78 15.20 -9.94 -5.86
CA ARG A 78 16.66 -10.08 -6.07
C ARG A 78 17.44 -8.81 -5.78
N PRO A 79 16.98 -7.60 -6.18
CA PRO A 79 17.61 -6.35 -5.78
C PRO A 79 17.24 -5.88 -4.36
N LEU A 80 16.19 -6.42 -3.71
CA LEU A 80 15.67 -5.88 -2.46
C LEU A 80 16.23 -6.62 -1.23
N ASN A 81 16.70 -5.83 -0.27
CA ASN A 81 17.24 -6.35 0.99
C ASN A 81 16.12 -6.88 1.88
N GLY A 82 16.25 -8.13 2.32
CA GLY A 82 15.36 -8.74 3.32
C GLY A 82 13.90 -8.79 2.91
N SER A 83 13.62 -8.71 1.59
CA SER A 83 12.28 -8.77 1.02
C SER A 83 12.05 -10.12 0.35
N HIS A 84 10.81 -10.58 0.35
CA HIS A 84 10.42 -11.80 -0.36
C HIS A 84 9.19 -11.54 -1.22
N SER A 85 9.36 -11.66 -2.52
CA SER A 85 8.28 -11.42 -3.48
C SER A 85 7.09 -12.36 -3.24
N ARG A 86 5.88 -11.80 -3.29
CA ARG A 86 4.58 -12.50 -3.24
C ARG A 86 4.35 -13.26 -1.93
N ASN A 87 4.84 -12.74 -0.82
CA ASN A 87 4.63 -13.34 0.49
C ASN A 87 3.40 -12.78 1.21
N GLY A 88 2.77 -11.74 0.66
CA GLY A 88 1.56 -11.15 1.21
C GLY A 88 1.81 -10.25 2.41
N LYS A 89 3.00 -9.64 2.52
CA LYS A 89 3.34 -8.57 3.46
C LYS A 89 4.28 -7.58 2.79
N ILE A 90 4.47 -6.41 3.40
CA ILE A 90 5.50 -5.47 2.97
C ILE A 90 6.73 -5.65 3.86
N ASP A 91 7.81 -6.14 3.29
CA ASP A 91 9.03 -6.43 4.03
C ASP A 91 9.89 -5.18 4.29
N GLY A 92 10.58 -5.18 5.44
CA GLY A 92 11.56 -4.16 5.79
C GLY A 92 11.11 -3.15 6.85
N PHE A 93 9.86 -3.20 7.32
CA PHE A 93 9.46 -2.50 8.53
C PHE A 93 9.99 -3.19 9.80
N PHE A 94 10.45 -2.42 10.77
CA PHE A 94 10.84 -2.90 12.09
C PHE A 94 10.65 -1.81 13.16
N ASN A 95 10.78 -2.18 14.44
CA ASN A 95 10.49 -1.30 15.58
C ASN A 95 9.10 -0.65 15.46
N ASP A 96 8.06 -1.47 15.34
CA ASP A 96 6.66 -1.02 15.23
C ASP A 96 6.40 -0.05 14.07
N GLY A 97 7.05 -0.25 12.92
CA GLY A 97 6.85 0.55 11.71
C GLY A 97 7.63 1.87 11.67
N TYR A 98 8.33 2.24 12.74
CA TYR A 98 9.11 3.50 12.80
C TYR A 98 10.47 3.42 12.13
N ASN A 99 10.95 2.23 11.79
CA ASN A 99 12.20 2.07 11.08
C ASN A 99 12.02 1.19 9.85
N ILE A 100 12.78 1.54 8.80
CA ILE A 100 12.66 0.94 7.48
C ILE A 100 14.05 0.50 7.01
N LEU A 101 14.16 -0.75 6.58
CA LEU A 101 15.38 -1.29 5.99
C LEU A 101 15.61 -0.62 4.64
N THR A 102 16.82 -0.08 4.41
CA THR A 102 17.14 0.55 3.13
C THR A 102 17.11 -0.46 1.99
N HIS A 103 16.58 -0.05 0.84
CA HIS A 103 16.47 -0.89 -0.36
C HIS A 103 15.61 -2.14 -0.14
N SER A 104 14.53 -2.00 0.64
CA SER A 104 13.47 -3.01 0.85
C SER A 104 12.14 -2.55 0.23
N GLU A 105 11.15 -3.42 0.21
CA GLU A 105 9.77 -3.07 -0.14
C GLU A 105 9.21 -1.90 0.71
N ALA A 106 9.44 -1.91 2.02
CA ALA A 106 9.04 -0.82 2.91
C ALA A 106 9.69 0.52 2.52
N SER A 107 10.94 0.50 2.05
CA SER A 107 11.60 1.72 1.55
C SER A 107 10.99 2.25 0.25
N VAL A 108 10.48 1.36 -0.60
CA VAL A 108 9.71 1.73 -1.80
C VAL A 108 8.36 2.31 -1.39
N LEU A 109 7.66 1.70 -0.43
CA LEU A 109 6.38 2.20 0.07
C LEU A 109 6.52 3.58 0.71
N LYS A 110 7.58 3.82 1.49
CA LYS A 110 7.90 5.16 2.04
C LYS A 110 8.21 6.17 0.94
N ALA A 111 8.96 5.78 -0.08
CA ALA A 111 9.19 6.68 -1.22
C ALA A 111 7.88 7.02 -1.93
N PHE A 112 7.00 6.03 -2.13
CA PHE A 112 5.66 6.24 -2.70
C PHE A 112 4.79 7.15 -1.81
N SER A 113 4.79 7.00 -0.48
CA SER A 113 3.97 7.87 0.39
C SER A 113 4.33 9.35 0.22
N GLN A 114 5.62 9.64 0.03
CA GLN A 114 6.14 11.00 -0.09
C GLN A 114 6.02 11.60 -1.50
N LYS A 115 6.18 10.77 -2.54
CA LYS A 115 6.33 11.23 -3.93
C LYS A 115 5.13 10.85 -4.79
N GLY A 116 4.50 9.72 -4.50
CA GLY A 116 3.36 9.20 -5.24
C GLY A 116 3.77 8.30 -6.40
N TYR A 117 2.90 8.21 -7.40
CA TYR A 117 2.94 7.18 -8.44
C TYR A 117 4.15 7.21 -9.36
N GLU A 118 4.92 8.30 -9.46
CA GLU A 118 6.15 8.28 -10.25
C GLU A 118 7.19 7.29 -9.73
N VAL A 119 7.20 7.00 -8.43
CA VAL A 119 8.13 6.05 -7.81
C VAL A 119 7.95 4.66 -8.42
N LEU A 120 6.72 4.28 -8.75
CA LEU A 120 6.39 2.93 -9.20
C LEU A 120 6.70 2.70 -10.69
N ARG A 121 6.85 3.75 -11.51
CA ARG A 121 6.95 3.60 -12.99
C ARG A 121 8.24 2.94 -13.48
N HIS A 122 9.29 2.99 -12.69
CA HIS A 122 10.63 2.55 -13.10
C HIS A 122 11.08 1.29 -12.35
N LEU A 123 10.18 0.67 -11.59
CA LEU A 123 10.51 -0.50 -10.78
C LEU A 123 10.36 -1.78 -11.61
N PRO A 124 11.29 -2.74 -11.44
CA PRO A 124 11.19 -4.04 -12.06
C PRO A 124 10.09 -4.88 -11.39
N THR A 125 9.20 -5.44 -12.21
CA THR A 125 8.08 -6.32 -11.81
C THR A 125 8.17 -7.68 -12.48
#